data_AF-A0A160PN22-F1
#
_entry.id   AF-A0A160PN22-F1
#
_cell.length_a   1.000
_cell.length_b   1.000
_cell.length_c   1.000
_cell.angle_alpha   90.00
_cell.angle_beta   90.00
_cell.angle_gamma   90.00
#
_symmetry.space_group_name_H-M   'P 1'
#
loop_
_entity.id
_entity.type
_entity.pdbx_description
1 polymer ?
#
loop_
_entity_poly.entity_id
_entity_poly.type
_entity_poly.pdbx_seq_one_letter_code
_entity_poly.pdbx_strand_id
1 'polypeptide(L)'
;MALDVDGYAVLQAMASAPEAFPDIRSEIPRAARTLVVKQLKARGLRVASLRMIREILGNESFALIADGMSEAEVKGLVTRLDPHHPSLKTATPGWHRHRLSALAAGDAPFRKGETRVEDAAAKARAAEPLPERALASRPFAAVWDGKDHDAPAAKEGREKKGKDKDSKERKGKKKKG
;
A
#
# COMPACT_ATOMS: atom_id res chain seq x y z
N MET A 1 51.13 15.13 -11.35
CA MET A 1 50.23 15.97 -10.52
C MET A 1 48.83 15.80 -11.09
N ALA A 2 47.87 15.34 -10.29
CA ALA A 2 46.48 15.26 -10.75
C ALA A 2 45.89 16.67 -10.73
N LEU A 3 45.39 17.15 -11.85
CA LEU A 3 44.59 18.37 -11.87
C LEU A 3 43.29 18.06 -11.13
N ASP A 4 43.02 18.76 -10.04
CA ASP A 4 41.75 18.70 -9.35
C ASP A 4 40.71 19.42 -10.23
N VAL A 5 40.03 18.63 -11.06
CA VAL A 5 38.93 19.12 -11.90
C VAL A 5 37.65 19.13 -11.07
N ASP A 6 36.93 20.24 -11.07
CA ASP A 6 35.60 20.32 -10.47
C ASP A 6 34.60 19.47 -11.27
N GLY A 7 34.33 18.27 -10.77
CA GLY A 7 33.42 17.32 -11.42
C GLY A 7 31.99 17.84 -11.55
N TYR A 8 31.51 18.72 -10.66
CA TYR A 8 30.15 19.26 -10.78
C TYR A 8 30.06 20.28 -11.92
N ALA A 9 31.05 21.17 -12.05
CA ALA A 9 31.12 22.11 -13.15
C ALA A 9 31.21 21.40 -14.51
N VAL A 10 31.98 20.31 -14.60
CA VAL A 10 32.07 19.50 -15.82
C VAL A 10 30.74 18.83 -16.16
N LEU A 11 30.07 18.19 -15.19
CA LEU A 11 28.76 17.57 -15.43
C LEU A 11 27.69 18.59 -15.83
N GLN A 12 27.73 19.80 -15.25
CA GLN A 12 26.84 20.88 -15.64
C GLN A 12 27.12 21.38 -17.06
N ALA A 13 28.39 21.54 -17.44
CA ALA A 13 28.77 21.91 -18.80
C ALA A 13 28.33 20.84 -19.82
N MET A 14 28.51 19.56 -19.51
CA MET A 14 28.04 18.44 -20.34
C MET A 14 26.51 18.44 -20.49
N ALA A 15 25.78 18.71 -19.40
CA ALA A 15 24.32 18.82 -19.43
C ALA A 15 23.83 20.02 -20.27
N SER A 16 24.61 21.10 -20.37
CA SER A 16 24.26 22.28 -21.17
C SER A 16 24.44 22.08 -22.68
N ALA A 17 25.30 21.16 -23.11
CA ALA A 17 25.62 20.89 -24.51
C ALA A 17 25.64 19.39 -24.83
N PRO A 18 24.49 18.69 -24.78
CA PRO A 18 24.43 17.24 -24.99
C PRO A 18 24.76 16.81 -26.43
N GLU A 19 24.68 17.72 -27.41
CA GLU A 19 25.07 17.50 -28.81
C GLU A 19 26.59 17.36 -28.99
N ALA A 20 27.39 17.93 -28.09
CA ALA A 20 28.84 17.79 -28.13
C ALA A 20 29.33 16.40 -27.68
N PHE A 21 28.45 15.60 -27.06
CA PHE A 21 28.79 14.33 -26.42
C PHE A 21 27.81 13.20 -26.78
N PRO A 22 27.63 12.85 -28.07
CA PRO A 22 26.65 11.85 -28.49
C PRO A 22 26.98 10.44 -27.99
N ASP A 23 28.26 10.05 -27.97
CA ASP A 23 28.69 8.68 -27.68
C ASP A 23 28.48 8.25 -26.22
N ILE A 24 28.42 9.21 -25.30
CA ILE A 24 28.29 8.95 -23.86
C ILE A 24 26.87 9.18 -23.32
N ARG A 25 25.90 9.54 -24.17
CA ARG A 25 24.52 9.87 -23.75
C ARG A 25 23.86 8.75 -22.93
N SER A 26 24.11 7.50 -23.28
CA SER A 26 23.59 6.33 -22.58
C SER A 26 24.28 6.05 -21.24
N GLU A 27 25.53 6.50 -21.07
CA GLU A 27 26.32 6.31 -19.84
C GLU A 27 25.98 7.34 -18.76
N ILE A 28 25.60 8.56 -19.13
CA ILE A 28 25.20 9.63 -18.21
C ILE A 28 24.11 9.18 -17.21
N PRO A 29 22.95 8.63 -17.63
CA PRO A 29 21.90 8.21 -16.68
C PRO A 29 22.37 7.06 -15.79
N ARG A 30 23.20 6.15 -16.31
CA ARG A 30 23.76 5.04 -15.53
C ARG A 30 24.73 5.53 -14.46
N ALA A 31 25.59 6.47 -14.81
CA ALA A 31 26.52 7.12 -13.89
C ALA A 31 25.78 7.91 -12.81
N ALA A 32 24.82 8.75 -13.21
CA ALA A 32 24.00 9.52 -12.28
C ALA A 32 23.27 8.63 -11.26
N ARG A 33 22.61 7.57 -11.74
CA ARG A 33 21.99 6.57 -10.87
C ARG A 33 22.99 5.94 -9.90
N THR A 34 24.17 5.56 -10.39
CA THR A 34 25.21 4.94 -9.56
C THR A 34 25.70 5.89 -8.46
N LEU A 35 25.88 7.17 -8.77
CA LEU A 35 26.28 8.19 -7.79
C LEU A 35 25.20 8.40 -6.72
N VAL A 36 23.93 8.49 -7.11
CA VAL A 36 22.82 8.62 -6.15
C VAL A 36 22.71 7.37 -5.27
N VAL A 37 22.78 6.17 -5.85
CA VAL A 37 22.74 4.92 -5.06
C VAL A 37 23.93 4.82 -4.10
N LYS A 38 25.14 5.24 -4.51
CA LYS A 38 26.30 5.32 -3.62
C LYS A 38 26.06 6.29 -2.46
N GLN A 39 25.48 7.46 -2.74
CA GLN A 39 25.13 8.44 -1.71
C GLN A 39 24.08 7.89 -0.74
N LEU A 40 23.04 7.20 -1.25
CA LEU A 40 22.02 6.57 -0.41
C LEU A 40 22.64 5.50 0.50
N LYS A 41 23.61 4.72 0.00
CA LYS A 41 24.29 3.69 0.78
C LYS A 41 25.28 4.24 1.81
N ALA A 42 25.66 5.51 1.74
CA ALA A 42 26.65 6.10 2.63
C ALA A 42 26.28 5.90 4.11
N ARG A 43 27.26 5.54 4.95
CA ARG A 43 27.03 5.21 6.38
C ARG A 43 26.42 6.36 7.17
N GLY A 44 26.68 7.60 6.78
CA GLY A 44 26.18 8.81 7.43
C GLY A 44 24.79 9.27 6.98
N LEU A 45 24.10 8.55 6.09
CA LEU A 45 22.78 8.97 5.62
C LEU A 45 21.77 9.04 6.78
N ARG A 46 21.15 10.22 6.95
CA ARG A 46 20.05 10.46 7.90
C ARG A 46 18.74 10.64 7.12
N VAL A 47 17.61 10.45 7.81
CA VAL A 47 16.26 10.66 7.24
C VAL A 47 16.08 12.08 6.68
N ALA A 48 16.61 13.10 7.37
CA ALA A 48 16.58 14.48 6.86
C ALA A 48 17.32 14.63 5.53
N SER A 49 18.49 14.01 5.39
CA SER A 49 19.26 14.01 4.14
C SER A 49 18.54 13.27 3.02
N LEU A 50 17.85 12.17 3.33
CA LEU A 50 17.02 11.45 2.35
C LEU A 50 15.89 12.35 1.80
N ARG A 51 15.25 13.12 2.67
CA ARG A 51 14.18 14.07 2.27
C ARG A 51 14.72 15.16 1.36
N MET A 52 15.85 15.79 1.73
CA MET A 52 16.52 16.79 0.89
C MET A 52 16.90 16.22 -0.48
N ILE A 53 17.44 14.99 -0.53
CA ILE A 53 17.79 14.33 -1.78
C ILE A 53 16.54 14.12 -2.66
N ARG A 54 15.42 13.69 -2.07
CA ARG A 54 14.16 13.53 -2.80
C ARG A 54 13.59 14.87 -3.28
N GLU A 55 13.70 15.94 -2.48
CA GLU A 55 13.27 17.27 -2.87
C GLU A 55 14.07 17.80 -4.07
N ILE A 56 15.39 17.61 -4.07
CA ILE A 56 16.29 18.06 -5.15
C ILE A 56 16.08 17.23 -6.44
N LEU A 57 15.96 15.90 -6.32
CA LEU A 57 15.79 15.01 -7.49
C LEU A 57 14.36 15.03 -8.06
N GLY A 58 13.38 15.39 -7.24
CA GLY A 58 11.97 15.22 -7.54
C GLY A 58 11.46 13.79 -7.23
N ASN A 59 10.14 13.68 -7.11
CA ASN A 59 9.48 12.43 -6.71
C ASN A 59 9.67 11.29 -7.73
N GLU A 60 9.52 11.60 -9.02
CA GLU A 60 9.58 10.60 -10.09
C GLU A 60 11.00 10.02 -10.25
N SER A 61 12.01 10.87 -10.38
CA SER A 61 13.41 10.46 -10.48
C SER A 61 13.85 9.61 -9.29
N PHE A 62 13.43 9.99 -8.08
CA PHE A 62 13.72 9.23 -6.87
C PHE A 62 13.04 7.85 -6.90
N ALA A 63 11.78 7.76 -7.31
CA ALA A 63 11.06 6.50 -7.41
C ALA A 63 11.74 5.54 -8.41
N LEU A 64 12.10 6.04 -9.59
CA LEU A 64 12.82 5.25 -10.61
C LEU A 64 14.18 4.74 -10.11
N ILE A 65 14.91 5.56 -9.35
CA ILE A 65 16.19 5.15 -8.75
C ILE A 65 15.96 4.08 -7.69
N ALA A 66 14.98 4.26 -6.80
CA ALA A 66 14.63 3.34 -5.73
C ALA A 66 14.13 1.99 -6.26
N ASP A 67 13.34 1.97 -7.33
CA ASP A 67 12.84 0.76 -7.97
C ASP A 67 13.94 -0.08 -8.60
N GLY A 68 14.99 0.57 -9.12
CA GLY A 68 16.16 -0.12 -9.64
C GLY A 68 17.05 -0.76 -8.55
N MET A 69 16.88 -0.41 -7.28
CA MET A 69 17.72 -0.95 -6.19
C MET A 69 17.35 -2.41 -5.88
N SER A 70 18.35 -3.20 -5.49
CA SER A 70 18.09 -4.58 -5.08
C SER A 70 17.37 -4.62 -3.73
N GLU A 71 16.59 -5.67 -3.50
CA GLU A 71 15.79 -5.80 -2.27
C GLU A 71 16.66 -5.78 -1.00
N ALA A 72 17.86 -6.37 -1.07
CA ALA A 72 18.83 -6.35 0.02
C ALA A 72 19.31 -4.93 0.34
N GLU A 73 19.51 -4.09 -0.68
CA GLU A 73 19.94 -2.70 -0.51
C GLU A 73 18.83 -1.87 0.13
N VAL A 74 17.60 -1.99 -0.40
CA VAL A 74 16.43 -1.30 0.15
C VAL A 74 16.19 -1.72 1.60
N LYS A 75 16.23 -3.02 1.90
CA LYS A 75 16.12 -3.54 3.27
C LYS A 75 17.20 -2.95 4.17
N GLY A 76 18.46 -2.94 3.74
CA GLY A 76 19.58 -2.36 4.49
C GLY A 76 19.44 -0.86 4.75
N LEU A 77 18.82 -0.11 3.85
CA LEU A 77 18.51 1.31 4.06
C LEU A 77 17.40 1.49 5.09
N VAL A 78 16.30 0.75 4.95
CA VAL A 78 15.15 0.87 5.86
C VAL A 78 15.52 0.44 7.27
N THR A 79 16.28 -0.65 7.46
CA THR A 79 16.73 -1.07 8.80
C THR A 79 17.67 -0.08 9.47
N ARG A 80 18.40 0.73 8.70
CA ARG A 80 19.27 1.78 9.23
C ARG A 80 18.51 3.07 9.54
N LEU A 81 17.59 3.46 8.67
CA LEU A 81 16.84 4.70 8.79
C LEU A 81 15.68 4.58 9.79
N ASP A 82 15.13 3.38 9.95
CA ASP A 82 13.97 3.10 10.79
C ASP A 82 14.10 1.74 11.51
N PRO A 83 15.10 1.58 12.40
CA PRO A 83 15.42 0.30 13.04
C PRO A 83 14.34 -0.22 14.01
N HIS A 84 13.44 0.65 14.46
CA HIS A 84 12.45 0.30 15.49
C HIS A 84 11.07 -0.05 14.92
N HIS A 85 10.91 -0.06 13.60
CA HIS A 85 9.62 -0.33 12.99
C HIS A 85 9.16 -1.77 13.28
N PRO A 86 7.95 -1.98 13.86
CA PRO A 86 7.49 -3.29 14.32
C PRO A 86 7.40 -4.33 13.19
N SER A 87 7.01 -3.90 11.99
CA SER A 87 6.90 -4.75 10.80
C SER A 87 8.23 -5.20 10.21
N LEU A 88 9.40 -4.73 10.66
CA LEU A 88 10.70 -5.12 10.09
C LEU A 88 10.96 -6.63 10.14
N LYS A 89 10.46 -7.32 11.19
CA LYS A 89 10.68 -8.75 11.38
C LYS A 89 9.86 -9.62 10.43
N THR A 90 8.72 -9.10 9.96
CA THR A 90 7.75 -9.80 9.11
C THR A 90 7.60 -9.13 7.73
N ALA A 91 8.47 -8.18 7.41
CA ALA A 91 8.35 -7.35 6.22
C ALA A 91 8.62 -8.14 4.94
N THR A 92 7.79 -7.88 3.93
CA THR A 92 8.04 -8.33 2.56
C THR A 92 8.95 -7.34 1.82
N PRO A 93 9.59 -7.74 0.71
CA PRO A 93 10.41 -6.82 -0.08
C PRO A 93 9.65 -5.59 -0.59
N GLY A 94 8.39 -5.77 -1.02
CA GLY A 94 7.51 -4.67 -1.43
C GLY A 94 7.23 -3.67 -0.30
N TRP A 95 7.12 -4.15 0.94
CA TRP A 95 6.97 -3.29 2.11
C TRP A 95 8.19 -2.40 2.33
N HIS A 96 9.41 -2.93 2.15
CA HIS A 96 10.63 -2.12 2.31
C HIS A 96 10.71 -0.98 1.29
N ARG A 97 10.31 -1.22 0.02
CA ARG A 97 10.26 -0.17 -1.00
C ARG A 97 9.25 0.92 -0.65
N HIS A 98 8.05 0.52 -0.22
CA HIS A 98 7.02 1.46 0.24
C HIS A 98 7.47 2.24 1.49
N ARG A 99 8.16 1.60 2.43
CA ARG A 99 8.66 2.29 3.62
C ARG A 99 9.74 3.31 3.26
N LEU A 100 10.64 2.97 2.34
CA LEU A 100 11.67 3.90 1.86
C LEU A 100 11.06 5.13 1.17
N SER A 101 10.03 4.94 0.33
CA SER A 101 9.33 6.07 -0.29
C SER A 101 8.57 6.91 0.74
N ALA A 102 7.93 6.30 1.74
CA ALA A 102 7.26 7.02 2.83
C ALA A 102 8.24 7.86 3.67
N LEU A 103 9.39 7.29 4.06
CA LEU A 103 10.43 8.01 4.80
C LEU A 103 11.00 9.20 4.00
N ALA A 104 11.16 9.02 2.69
CA ALA A 104 11.57 10.08 1.79
C ALA A 104 10.47 11.15 1.60
N ALA A 105 9.20 10.76 1.62
CA ALA A 105 8.05 11.65 1.50
C ALA A 105 7.80 12.53 2.74
N GLY A 106 8.49 12.27 3.85
CA GLY A 106 8.37 13.06 5.07
C GLY A 106 7.85 12.27 6.27
N ASP A 107 7.54 10.99 6.10
CA ASP A 107 7.05 10.16 7.20
C ASP A 107 8.12 9.98 8.29
N ALA A 108 7.70 9.98 9.54
CA ALA A 108 8.63 9.93 10.66
C ALA A 108 9.18 8.51 10.87
N PRO A 109 10.49 8.34 11.14
CA PRO A 109 11.00 7.05 11.58
C PRO A 109 10.43 6.73 12.96
N PHE A 110 10.17 5.45 13.22
CA PHE A 110 9.65 5.02 14.51
C PHE A 110 10.71 5.22 15.59
N ARG A 111 10.31 5.82 16.71
CA ARG A 111 11.18 5.91 17.87
C ARG A 111 11.14 4.60 18.66
N LYS A 112 12.20 4.36 19.43
CA LYS A 112 12.29 3.19 20.32
C LYS A 112 11.09 3.17 21.27
N GLY A 113 10.23 2.15 21.12
CA GLY A 113 9.04 1.95 21.97
C GLY A 113 7.72 2.43 21.37
N GLU A 114 7.73 3.00 20.17
CA GLU A 114 6.52 3.45 19.48
C GLU A 114 5.85 2.27 18.76
N THR A 115 4.67 1.87 19.23
CA THR A 115 3.84 0.84 18.58
C THR A 115 2.90 1.50 17.57
N ARG A 116 2.66 0.86 16.42
CA ARG A 116 1.71 1.32 15.39
C ARG A 116 0.36 1.62 16.05
N VAL A 117 -0.28 2.74 15.68
CA VAL A 117 -1.62 3.12 16.19
C VAL A 117 -2.65 2.01 15.93
N GLU A 118 -2.52 1.27 14.83
CA GLU A 118 -3.36 0.11 14.54
C GLU A 118 -3.08 -1.09 15.44
N ASP A 119 -1.81 -1.34 15.82
CA ASP A 119 -1.47 -2.42 16.76
C ASP A 119 -1.88 -2.04 18.19
N ALA A 120 -1.84 -0.75 18.54
CA ALA A 120 -2.39 -0.23 19.78
C ALA A 120 -3.92 -0.36 19.82
N ALA A 121 -4.61 -0.09 18.70
CA ALA A 121 -6.06 -0.30 18.57
C ALA A 121 -6.44 -1.79 18.58
N ALA A 122 -5.66 -2.66 17.94
CA ALA A 122 -5.86 -4.10 17.98
C ALA A 122 -5.59 -4.68 19.39
N LYS A 123 -4.57 -4.18 20.09
CA LYS A 123 -4.28 -4.56 21.48
C LYS A 123 -5.32 -4.01 22.46
N ALA A 124 -5.89 -2.83 22.20
CA ALA A 124 -7.02 -2.30 22.96
C ALA A 124 -8.30 -3.12 22.72
N ARG A 125 -8.56 -3.54 21.48
CA ARG A 125 -9.68 -4.45 21.13
C ARG A 125 -9.49 -5.87 21.65
N ALA A 126 -8.25 -6.30 21.89
CA ALA A 126 -7.94 -7.58 22.55
C ALA A 126 -7.94 -7.49 24.09
N ALA A 127 -7.97 -6.27 24.65
CA ALA A 127 -8.07 -6.00 26.08
C ALA A 127 -9.51 -5.69 26.53
N GLU A 128 -10.44 -5.48 25.60
CA GLU A 128 -11.86 -5.57 25.90
C GLU A 128 -12.23 -7.05 26.11
N PRO A 129 -12.84 -7.42 27.26
CA PRO A 129 -13.31 -8.78 27.46
C PRO A 129 -14.37 -9.08 26.41
N LEU A 130 -14.08 -10.04 25.53
CA LEU A 130 -15.07 -10.67 24.65
C LEU A 130 -16.32 -10.98 25.49
N PRO A 131 -17.53 -10.54 25.10
CA PRO A 131 -18.73 -11.02 25.76
C PRO A 131 -18.73 -12.54 25.64
N GLU A 132 -18.92 -13.22 26.77
CA GLU A 132 -19.01 -14.68 26.88
C GLU A 132 -19.87 -15.22 25.73
N ARG A 133 -19.21 -15.75 24.69
CA ARG A 133 -19.87 -16.63 23.74
C ARG A 133 -20.35 -17.80 24.56
N ALA A 134 -21.67 -17.99 24.62
CA ALA A 134 -22.35 -19.08 25.29
C ALA A 134 -21.85 -20.44 24.78
N LEU A 135 -20.72 -20.91 25.31
CA LEU A 135 -20.17 -22.25 25.12
C LEU A 135 -20.58 -23.18 26.26
N ALA A 136 -21.69 -22.88 26.95
CA ALA A 136 -22.24 -23.68 28.03
C ALA A 136 -23.52 -24.46 27.63
N SER A 137 -23.90 -24.50 26.35
CA SER A 137 -24.97 -25.40 25.92
C SER A 137 -24.40 -26.80 25.65
N ARG A 138 -24.97 -27.83 26.30
CA ARG A 138 -24.67 -29.24 26.04
C ARG A 138 -24.76 -29.53 24.52
N PRO A 139 -23.85 -30.34 23.94
CA PRO A 139 -24.00 -30.77 22.56
C PRO A 139 -25.35 -31.48 22.40
N PHE A 140 -26.10 -31.14 21.35
CA PHE A 140 -27.46 -31.62 21.02
C PHE A 140 -28.65 -31.04 21.83
N ALA A 141 -28.52 -29.88 22.47
CA ALA A 141 -29.65 -29.24 23.15
C ALA A 141 -30.55 -28.36 22.24
N ALA A 142 -30.23 -28.24 20.94
CA ALA A 142 -31.07 -27.50 20.00
C ALA A 142 -32.32 -28.33 19.65
N VAL A 143 -33.44 -28.01 20.30
CA VAL A 143 -34.77 -28.47 19.88
C VAL A 143 -35.37 -27.36 19.01
N TRP A 144 -35.74 -27.72 17.78
CA TRP A 144 -36.45 -26.84 16.85
C TRP A 144 -37.78 -26.40 17.47
N ASP A 145 -38.01 -25.10 17.60
CA ASP A 145 -39.20 -24.49 18.24
C ASP A 145 -40.42 -24.44 17.31
N GLY A 146 -40.32 -25.04 16.12
CA GLY A 146 -41.40 -25.07 15.14
C GLY A 146 -41.62 -23.73 14.42
N LYS A 147 -40.76 -22.73 14.64
CA LYS A 147 -40.93 -21.40 14.06
C LYS A 147 -39.77 -21.08 13.13
N ASP A 148 -40.11 -20.91 11.86
CA ASP A 148 -39.15 -20.55 10.83
C ASP A 148 -38.83 -19.06 10.95
N HIS A 149 -37.70 -18.73 11.59
CA HIS A 149 -37.28 -17.35 11.83
C HIS A 149 -36.55 -16.71 10.62
N ASP A 150 -36.37 -17.48 9.54
CA ASP A 150 -35.75 -17.02 8.28
C ASP A 150 -36.77 -16.68 7.17
N ALA A 151 -38.07 -16.69 7.47
CA ALA A 151 -39.08 -16.29 6.48
C ALA A 151 -39.12 -14.76 6.28
N PRO A 152 -38.98 -14.24 5.04
CA PRO A 152 -39.06 -12.80 4.79
C PRO A 152 -40.48 -12.28 5.07
N ALA A 153 -40.57 -11.21 5.86
CA ALA A 153 -41.83 -10.62 6.31
C ALA A 153 -42.73 -10.17 5.14
N ALA A 154 -43.82 -10.92 4.91
CA ALA A 154 -44.89 -10.50 4.03
C ALA A 154 -45.63 -9.31 4.67
N LYS A 155 -45.64 -8.16 3.98
CA LYS A 155 -46.39 -6.96 4.36
C LYS A 155 -47.89 -7.22 4.20
N GLU A 156 -48.60 -7.32 5.32
CA GLU A 156 -50.06 -7.23 5.38
C GLU A 156 -50.50 -5.77 5.43
N GLY A 157 -51.53 -5.46 4.63
CA GLY A 157 -52.42 -4.32 4.84
C GLY A 157 -52.57 -3.38 3.65
N ARG A 158 -53.68 -3.52 2.90
CA ARG A 158 -54.78 -2.52 2.83
C ARG A 158 -55.77 -2.87 1.71
N GLU A 159 -57.02 -3.13 2.10
CA GLU A 159 -58.18 -3.28 1.22
C GLU A 159 -58.39 -2.06 0.29
N LYS A 160 -58.75 -2.33 -0.98
CA LYS A 160 -59.64 -1.47 -1.78
C LYS A 160 -60.19 -2.20 -3.02
N LYS A 161 -61.43 -2.70 -2.89
CA LYS A 161 -62.63 -2.46 -3.74
C LYS A 161 -62.46 -2.22 -5.26
N GLY A 162 -63.09 -3.08 -6.08
CA GLY A 162 -63.50 -2.81 -7.49
C GLY A 162 -63.36 -4.07 -8.37
N LYS A 163 -64.40 -4.88 -8.60
CA LYS A 163 -65.49 -4.81 -9.62
C LYS A 163 -65.06 -5.27 -11.03
N ASP A 164 -65.93 -6.11 -11.62
CA ASP A 164 -66.03 -6.61 -13.02
C ASP A 164 -65.15 -7.85 -13.34
N LYS A 165 -65.66 -9.04 -13.68
CA LYS A 165 -66.83 -9.49 -14.46
C LYS A 165 -66.78 -9.07 -15.94
N ASP A 166 -66.02 -9.81 -16.75
CA ASP A 166 -66.31 -10.24 -18.14
C ASP A 166 -65.02 -10.90 -18.69
N SER A 167 -64.99 -12.19 -19.03
CA SER A 167 -65.48 -12.81 -20.25
C SER A 167 -64.89 -12.22 -21.54
N LYS A 168 -64.52 -13.15 -22.45
CA LYS A 168 -63.95 -12.96 -23.81
C LYS A 168 -62.50 -12.46 -23.83
N GLU A 169 -61.59 -12.96 -24.64
CA GLU A 169 -61.77 -13.53 -25.97
C GLU A 169 -60.52 -14.31 -26.42
N ARG A 170 -60.76 -15.53 -26.94
CA ARG A 170 -60.25 -16.07 -28.22
C ARG A 170 -58.74 -16.21 -28.48
N LYS A 171 -58.45 -17.48 -28.85
CA LYS A 171 -57.56 -17.95 -29.95
C LYS A 171 -56.06 -17.68 -29.73
N GLY A 172 -55.22 -18.69 -29.55
CA GLY A 172 -55.13 -19.93 -30.31
C GLY A 172 -54.07 -19.80 -31.40
N LYS A 173 -52.90 -20.41 -31.20
CA LYS A 173 -51.98 -20.89 -32.26
C LYS A 173 -50.82 -21.65 -31.60
N LYS A 174 -50.78 -22.97 -31.79
CA LYS A 174 -49.90 -23.74 -32.71
C LYS A 174 -48.60 -24.18 -32.03
N LYS A 175 -48.53 -25.49 -31.74
CA LYS A 175 -47.69 -26.53 -32.43
C LYS A 175 -46.25 -26.54 -31.89
N LYS A 176 -45.88 -27.53 -31.08
CA LYS A 176 -45.36 -28.86 -31.47
C LYS A 176 -44.22 -28.77 -32.49
N GLY A 177 -43.00 -28.91 -31.99
CA GLY A 177 -42.04 -29.91 -32.46
C GLY A 177 -41.92 -30.96 -31.37
#